data_AF-A0A0S7WRW5-F1
#
_entry.id   AF-A0A0S7WRW5-F1
#
_cell.length_a   1.000
_cell.length_b   1.000
_cell.length_c   1.000
_cell.angle_alpha   90.00
_cell.angle_beta   90.00
_cell.angle_gamma   90.00
#
_symmetry.space_group_name_H-M   'P 1'
#
loop_
_entity.id
_entity.type
_entity.pdbx_description
1 polymer ?
#
loop_
_entity_poly.entity_id
_entity_poly.type
_entity_poly.pdbx_seq_one_letter_code
_entity_poly.pdbx_strand_id
1 'polypeptide(L)'
;MERGSVEHNWDTYIEIARRFEHKAHYQDREDLRHSIIVRIAEVAERNGDKPFTEWAMLRVASYVVMEYWRAEKRRPQISVNSQIEDDDGNTIELIDTIADDSAIDLDAWLDARTWLLGCPRRLVGIAHKIANGIALEVADRKYLCKWRKRQQLRLF
;
A
#
# COMPACT_ATOMS: atom_id res chain seq x y z
N MET A 1 -25.42 6.56 -9.92
CA MET A 1 -24.43 7.10 -10.86
C MET A 1 -23.86 5.92 -11.61
N GLU A 2 -24.45 5.61 -12.77
CA GLU A 2 -23.88 4.61 -13.67
C GLU A 2 -22.60 5.20 -14.24
N ARG A 3 -21.44 4.57 -13.98
CA ARG A 3 -20.20 4.93 -14.66
C ARG A 3 -20.40 4.52 -16.12
N GLY A 4 -20.60 5.47 -17.01
CA GLY A 4 -20.50 5.21 -18.45
C GLY A 4 -19.17 4.50 -18.67
N SER A 5 -19.22 3.25 -19.11
CA SER A 5 -18.03 2.42 -19.25
C SER A 5 -17.30 2.88 -20.51
N VAL A 6 -16.19 3.60 -20.34
CA VAL A 6 -15.32 3.98 -21.45
C VAL A 6 -14.75 2.69 -22.04
N GLU A 7 -14.96 2.48 -23.33
CA GLU A 7 -14.40 1.32 -24.05
C GLU A 7 -12.88 1.49 -24.18
N HIS A 8 -12.13 0.73 -23.38
CA HIS A 8 -10.68 0.81 -23.33
C HIS A 8 -10.05 -0.05 -24.43
N ASN A 9 -9.31 0.59 -25.34
CA ASN A 9 -8.53 -0.11 -26.37
C ASN A 9 -7.17 -0.55 -25.78
N TRP A 10 -7.20 -1.63 -25.02
CA TRP A 10 -6.04 -2.18 -24.32
C TRP A 10 -4.89 -2.55 -25.24
N ASP A 11 -5.17 -3.03 -26.46
CA ASP A 11 -4.13 -3.41 -27.43
C ASP A 11 -3.26 -2.20 -27.81
N THR A 12 -3.90 -1.05 -28.05
CA THR A 12 -3.20 0.21 -28.34
C THR A 12 -2.34 0.65 -27.17
N TYR A 13 -2.84 0.51 -25.94
CA TYR A 13 -2.12 0.91 -24.73
C TYR A 13 -0.88 0.03 -24.52
N ILE A 14 -1.01 -1.28 -24.75
CA ILE A 14 0.09 -2.23 -24.67
C ILE A 14 1.15 -1.93 -25.73
N GLU A 15 0.76 -1.64 -26.97
CA GLU A 15 1.72 -1.30 -28.04
C GLU A 15 2.53 -0.05 -27.68
N ILE A 16 1.84 1.01 -27.22
CA ILE A 16 2.50 2.25 -26.79
C ILE A 16 3.41 1.99 -25.60
N ALA A 17 2.96 1.24 -24.59
CA ALA A 17 3.76 0.97 -23.40
C ALA A 17 5.03 0.15 -23.74
N ARG A 18 4.92 -0.86 -24.61
CA ARG A 18 6.07 -1.64 -25.12
C ARG A 18 7.11 -0.76 -25.80
N ARG A 19 6.71 0.29 -26.53
CA ARG A 19 7.65 1.25 -27.14
C ARG A 19 8.49 2.00 -26.11
N PHE A 20 8.06 2.11 -24.84
CA PHE A 20 8.74 2.89 -23.81
C PHE A 20 9.39 2.05 -22.71
N GLU A 21 9.08 0.75 -22.60
CA GLU A 21 9.57 -0.12 -21.51
C GLU A 21 11.10 -0.16 -21.40
N HIS A 22 11.80 -0.10 -22.54
CA HIS A 22 13.26 -0.16 -22.59
C HIS A 22 13.96 1.07 -21.99
N LYS A 23 13.21 2.14 -21.67
CA LYS A 23 13.74 3.36 -21.04
C LYS A 23 13.93 3.24 -19.52
N ALA A 24 13.41 2.19 -18.89
CA ALA A 24 13.65 1.86 -17.49
C ALA A 24 14.80 0.87 -17.31
N HIS A 25 15.25 0.68 -16.06
CA HIS A 25 16.12 -0.43 -15.70
C HIS A 25 15.50 -1.77 -16.07
N TYR A 26 16.33 -2.78 -16.37
CA TYR A 26 15.86 -4.09 -16.86
C TYR A 26 14.82 -4.74 -15.94
N GLN A 27 15.01 -4.63 -14.62
CA GLN A 27 14.13 -5.17 -13.59
C GLN A 27 12.77 -4.45 -13.55
N ASP A 28 12.74 -3.16 -13.91
CA ASP A 28 11.54 -2.31 -13.78
C ASP A 28 10.80 -2.14 -15.11
N ARG A 29 11.21 -2.83 -16.19
CA ARG A 29 10.58 -2.67 -17.51
C ARG A 29 9.10 -3.03 -17.48
N GLU A 30 8.77 -4.11 -16.78
CA GLU A 30 7.39 -4.55 -16.62
C GLU A 30 6.57 -3.58 -15.76
N ASP A 31 7.15 -3.06 -14.69
CA ASP A 31 6.50 -2.06 -13.82
C ASP A 31 6.24 -0.75 -14.56
N LEU A 32 7.22 -0.28 -15.35
CA LEU A 32 7.05 0.90 -16.19
C LEU A 32 5.95 0.67 -17.24
N ARG A 33 5.92 -0.52 -17.88
CA ARG A 33 4.88 -0.88 -18.86
C ARG A 33 3.50 -0.83 -18.21
N HIS A 34 3.32 -1.46 -17.06
CA HIS A 34 2.05 -1.44 -16.31
C HIS A 34 1.67 -0.02 -15.89
N SER A 35 2.62 0.76 -15.38
CA SER A 35 2.39 2.15 -14.98
C SER A 35 1.89 3.01 -16.13
N ILE A 36 2.46 2.86 -17.33
CA ILE A 36 2.02 3.57 -18.54
C ILE A 36 0.59 3.16 -18.91
N ILE A 37 0.28 1.87 -18.92
CA ILE A 37 -1.06 1.36 -19.26
C ILE A 37 -2.12 1.91 -18.30
N VAL A 38 -1.88 1.80 -16.99
CA VAL A 38 -2.80 2.30 -15.96
C VAL A 38 -3.00 3.81 -16.12
N ARG A 39 -1.91 4.57 -16.31
CA ARG A 39 -2.00 6.02 -16.43
C ARG A 39 -2.76 6.46 -17.68
N ILE A 40 -2.59 5.76 -18.80
CA ILE A 40 -3.36 6.01 -20.02
C ILE A 40 -4.85 5.75 -19.78
N ALA A 41 -5.20 4.64 -19.13
CA ALA A 41 -6.59 4.31 -18.82
C ALA A 41 -7.23 5.34 -17.87
N GLU A 42 -6.55 5.74 -16.81
CA GLU A 42 -7.02 6.80 -15.90
C GLU A 42 -7.28 8.13 -16.63
N VAL A 43 -6.37 8.53 -17.51
CA VAL A 43 -6.51 9.77 -18.28
C VAL A 43 -7.66 9.64 -19.28
N ALA A 44 -7.84 8.47 -19.92
CA ALA A 44 -8.96 8.21 -20.81
C ALA A 44 -10.31 8.32 -20.06
N GLU A 45 -10.44 7.76 -18.87
CA GLU A 45 -11.65 7.89 -18.03
C GLU A 45 -11.93 9.34 -17.65
N ARG A 46 -10.89 10.12 -17.34
CA ARG A 46 -11.02 11.54 -16.99
C ARG A 46 -11.34 12.43 -18.20
N ASN A 47 -10.98 12.00 -19.42
CA ASN A 47 -11.15 12.79 -20.63
C ASN A 47 -12.59 12.77 -21.19
N GLY A 48 -13.48 11.97 -20.59
CA GLY A 48 -14.90 11.87 -20.97
C GLY A 48 -15.08 11.32 -22.40
N ASP A 49 -16.01 11.91 -23.15
CA ASP A 49 -16.39 11.43 -24.50
C ASP A 49 -15.41 11.83 -25.62
N LYS A 50 -14.29 12.49 -25.30
CA LYS A 50 -13.31 12.88 -26.33
C LYS A 50 -12.39 11.71 -26.65
N PRO A 51 -12.20 11.37 -27.94
CA PRO A 51 -11.32 10.28 -28.33
C PRO A 51 -9.91 10.57 -27.84
N PHE A 52 -9.36 9.65 -27.05
CA PHE A 52 -7.99 9.74 -26.59
C PHE A 52 -7.08 9.37 -27.78
N THR A 53 -6.37 10.37 -28.33
CA THR A 53 -5.54 10.18 -29.52
C THR A 53 -4.21 9.51 -29.17
N GLU A 54 -3.61 8.78 -30.12
CA GLU A 54 -2.29 8.15 -29.94
C GLU A 54 -1.23 9.17 -29.48
N TRP A 55 -1.25 10.39 -30.02
CA TRP A 55 -0.37 11.48 -29.59
C TRP A 55 -0.58 11.91 -28.12
N ALA A 56 -1.80 11.85 -27.61
CA ALA A 56 -2.06 12.12 -26.21
C ALA A 56 -1.52 10.98 -25.33
N MET A 57 -1.70 9.72 -25.75
CA MET A 57 -1.15 8.55 -25.07
C MET A 57 0.39 8.57 -25.04
N LEU A 58 1.04 8.91 -26.16
CA LEU A 58 2.50 9.04 -26.25
C LEU A 58 3.04 10.13 -25.31
N ARG A 59 2.30 11.24 -25.14
CA ARG A 59 2.65 12.29 -24.18
C ARG A 59 2.52 11.80 -22.74
N VAL A 60 1.45 11.08 -22.41
CA VAL A 60 1.28 10.45 -21.10
C VAL A 60 2.41 9.47 -20.82
N ALA A 61 2.74 8.58 -21.76
CA ALA A 61 3.85 7.63 -21.63
C ALA A 61 5.19 8.33 -21.39
N SER A 62 5.48 9.42 -22.12
CA SER A 62 6.69 10.23 -21.91
C SER A 62 6.73 10.87 -20.51
N TYR A 63 5.60 11.33 -19.99
CA TYR A 63 5.49 11.86 -18.63
C TYR A 63 5.74 10.79 -17.57
N VAL A 64 5.18 9.59 -17.72
CA VAL A 64 5.38 8.47 -16.78
C VAL A 64 6.85 8.06 -16.74
N VAL A 65 7.53 8.02 -17.89
CA VAL A 65 8.98 7.76 -17.92
C VAL A 65 9.78 8.84 -17.19
N MET A 66 9.42 10.12 -17.37
CA MET A 66 10.07 11.20 -16.61
C MET A 66 9.83 11.08 -15.11
N GLU A 67 8.61 10.69 -14.71
CA GLU A 67 8.24 10.49 -13.31
C GLU A 67 9.05 9.34 -12.69
N TYR A 68 9.20 8.22 -13.41
CA TYR A 68 10.07 7.11 -13.01
C TYR A 68 11.50 7.58 -12.72
N TRP A 69 12.14 8.27 -13.67
CA TRP A 69 13.52 8.76 -13.47
C TRP A 69 13.63 9.82 -12.38
N ARG A 70 12.59 10.63 -12.19
CA ARG A 70 12.55 11.62 -11.11
C ARG A 70 12.41 10.97 -9.74
N ALA A 71 11.60 9.91 -9.64
CA ALA A 71 11.47 9.12 -8.43
C ALA A 71 12.79 8.41 -8.11
N GLU A 72 13.40 7.77 -9.11
CA GLU A 72 14.66 7.05 -8.94
C GLU A 72 15.79 7.97 -8.46
N LYS A 73 15.97 9.13 -9.10
CA LYS A 73 16.97 10.12 -8.67
C LYS A 73 16.71 10.74 -7.29
N ARG A 74 15.49 10.64 -6.78
CA ARG A 74 15.12 11.12 -5.44
C ARG A 74 15.33 10.05 -4.37
N ARG A 75 15.52 8.79 -4.75
CA ARG A 75 15.81 7.73 -3.78
C ARG A 75 17.24 7.93 -3.28
N PRO A 76 17.46 8.14 -1.96
CA PRO A 76 18.80 8.07 -1.42
C PRO A 76 19.28 6.62 -1.54
N GLN A 77 20.16 6.35 -2.51
CA GLN A 77 20.80 5.06 -2.63
C GLN A 77 21.97 5.02 -1.63
N ILE A 78 21.71 4.45 -0.46
CA ILE A 78 22.75 4.14 0.53
C ILE A 78 22.89 2.62 0.52
N SER A 79 24.12 2.13 0.38
CA SER A 79 24.39 0.69 0.47
C SER A 79 24.09 0.23 1.89
N VAL A 80 23.25 -0.80 2.02
CA VAL A 80 22.95 -1.40 3.33
C VAL A 80 24.21 -2.01 3.98
N ASN A 81 25.18 -2.42 3.16
CA ASN A 81 26.49 -2.93 3.62
C ASN A 81 27.53 -1.80 3.77
N SER A 82 27.12 -0.52 3.81
CA SER A 82 28.07 0.57 4.06
C SER A 82 28.51 0.55 5.53
N GLN A 83 29.80 0.71 5.77
CA GLN A 83 30.36 0.87 7.11
C GLN A 83 30.09 2.28 7.64
N ILE A 84 29.65 2.37 8.89
CA ILE A 84 29.45 3.62 9.64
C ILE A 84 30.16 3.53 11.00
N GLU A 85 30.52 4.69 11.57
CA GLU A 85 31.11 4.76 12.90
C GLU A 85 30.00 4.91 13.95
N ASP A 86 30.07 4.12 15.03
CA ASP A 86 29.20 4.28 16.20
C ASP A 86 29.67 5.44 17.10
N ASP A 87 28.88 5.75 18.15
CA ASP A 87 29.19 6.80 19.14
C ASP A 87 30.44 6.46 19.99
N ASP A 88 30.88 5.19 19.96
CA ASP A 88 32.04 4.65 20.67
C ASP A 88 33.30 4.52 19.77
N GLY A 89 33.22 4.91 18.50
CA GLY A 89 34.32 4.88 17.53
C GLY A 89 34.62 3.51 16.88
N ASN A 90 33.73 2.52 17.00
CA ASN A 90 33.84 1.23 16.30
C ASN A 90 33.14 1.28 14.93
N THR A 91 33.68 0.51 13.98
CA THR A 91 33.09 0.36 12.65
C THR A 91 32.02 -0.72 12.66
N ILE A 92 30.77 -0.34 12.46
CA ILE A 92 29.62 -1.25 12.33
C ILE A 92 28.97 -1.10 10.96
N GLU A 93 28.29 -2.14 10.47
CA GLU A 93 27.56 -2.05 9.21
C GLU A 93 26.24 -1.29 9.41
N LEU A 94 25.82 -0.53 8.39
CA LEU A 94 24.57 0.21 8.44
C LEU A 94 23.38 -0.71 8.72
N ILE A 95 23.39 -1.95 8.19
CA ILE A 95 22.35 -2.96 8.46
C ILE A 95 22.19 -3.29 9.95
N ASP A 96 23.27 -3.27 10.74
CA ASP A 96 23.26 -3.58 12.17
C ASP A 96 22.69 -2.44 13.02
N THR A 97 22.61 -1.23 12.46
CA THR A 97 22.05 -0.04 13.12
C THR A 97 20.62 0.27 12.74
N ILE A 98 20.11 -0.35 11.68
CA ILE A 98 18.69 -0.28 11.36
C ILE A 98 17.99 -1.20 12.37
N ALA A 99 17.48 -0.62 13.45
CA ALA A 99 16.55 -1.33 14.32
C ALA A 99 15.39 -1.82 13.46
N ASP A 100 15.04 -3.11 13.57
CA ASP A 100 13.81 -3.62 12.96
C ASP A 100 12.63 -3.00 13.71
N ASP A 101 12.19 -1.82 13.25
CA ASP A 101 11.00 -1.12 13.76
C ASP A 101 9.71 -1.96 13.57
N SER A 102 9.81 -3.12 12.90
CA SER A 102 8.77 -4.14 12.79
C SER A 102 9.00 -5.38 13.65
N ALA A 103 9.91 -5.32 14.64
CA ALA A 103 10.06 -6.37 15.63
C ALA A 103 8.69 -6.66 16.28
N ILE A 104 8.12 -7.80 15.92
CA ILE A 104 6.85 -8.27 16.46
C ILE A 104 7.07 -8.49 17.95
N ASP A 105 6.37 -7.74 18.79
CA ASP A 105 6.33 -7.98 20.23
C ASP A 105 5.71 -9.36 20.46
N LEU A 106 6.60 -10.34 20.65
CA LEU A 106 6.24 -11.75 20.82
C LEU A 106 5.38 -11.93 22.07
N ASP A 107 5.63 -11.15 23.13
CA ASP A 107 4.88 -11.22 24.38
C ASP A 107 3.48 -10.64 24.17
N ALA A 108 3.37 -9.46 23.54
CA ALA A 108 2.06 -8.89 23.20
C ALA A 108 1.26 -9.80 22.24
N TRP A 109 1.93 -10.50 21.32
CA TRP A 109 1.28 -11.46 20.42
C TRP A 109 0.78 -12.69 21.17
N LEU A 110 1.56 -13.20 22.11
CA LEU A 110 1.21 -14.35 22.95
C LEU A 110 0.07 -14.00 23.92
N ASP A 111 0.08 -12.80 24.49
CA ASP A 111 -1.00 -12.25 25.30
C ASP A 111 -2.29 -12.06 24.49
N ALA A 112 -2.20 -11.49 23.28
CA ALA A 112 -3.35 -11.34 22.39
C ALA A 112 -3.95 -12.71 22.02
N ARG A 113 -3.10 -13.71 21.75
CA ARG A 113 -3.52 -15.08 21.45
C ARG A 113 -4.19 -15.75 22.66
N THR A 114 -3.62 -15.58 23.85
CA THR A 114 -4.17 -16.12 25.09
C THR A 114 -5.51 -15.46 25.42
N TRP A 115 -5.62 -14.15 25.24
CA TRP A 115 -6.87 -13.41 25.38
C TRP A 115 -7.94 -13.88 24.39
N LEU A 116 -7.58 -14.10 23.12
CA LEU A 116 -8.51 -14.61 22.10
C LEU A 116 -9.03 -16.01 22.44
N LEU A 117 -8.19 -16.90 22.98
CA LEU A 117 -8.62 -18.24 23.41
C LEU A 117 -9.62 -18.19 24.57
N GLY A 118 -9.46 -17.23 25.50
CA GLY A 118 -10.40 -16.98 26.59
C GLY A 118 -11.61 -16.12 26.22
N CYS A 119 -11.67 -15.58 24.99
CA CYS A 119 -12.66 -14.58 24.61
C CYS A 119 -14.04 -15.19 24.32
N PRO A 120 -15.12 -14.63 24.88
CA PRO A 120 -16.48 -15.02 24.51
C PRO A 120 -16.72 -14.90 23.00
N ARG A 121 -17.19 -15.97 22.36
CA ARG A 121 -17.49 -16.03 20.90
C ARG A 121 -18.33 -14.85 20.39
N ARG A 122 -19.21 -14.31 21.25
CA ARG A 122 -20.08 -13.18 20.91
C ARG A 122 -19.29 -11.88 20.71
N LEU A 123 -18.20 -11.65 21.44
CA LEU A 123 -17.30 -10.50 21.21
C LEU A 123 -16.52 -10.65 19.91
N VAL A 124 -16.07 -11.87 19.60
CA VAL A 124 -15.39 -12.16 18.33
C VAL A 124 -16.31 -11.86 17.15
N GLY A 125 -17.59 -12.25 17.23
CA GLY A 125 -18.60 -11.90 16.23
C GLY A 125 -18.82 -10.39 16.08
N ILE A 126 -18.84 -9.65 17.19
CA ILE A 126 -18.91 -8.18 17.18
C ILE A 126 -17.68 -7.57 16.52
N ALA A 127 -16.48 -8.04 16.86
CA ALA A 127 -15.23 -7.58 16.26
C ALA A 127 -15.20 -7.82 14.74
N HIS A 128 -15.66 -8.99 14.29
CA HIS A 128 -15.77 -9.31 12.87
C HIS A 128 -16.74 -8.37 12.14
N LYS A 129 -17.88 -8.03 12.75
CA LYS A 129 -18.81 -7.03 12.18
C LYS A 129 -18.15 -5.65 12.05
N ILE A 130 -17.40 -5.22 13.06
CA ILE A 130 -16.67 -3.94 13.04
C ILE A 130 -15.60 -3.94 11.95
N ALA A 131 -14.79 -5.00 11.84
CA ALA A 131 -13.73 -5.10 10.83
C ALA A 131 -14.25 -5.05 9.39
N ASN A 132 -15.45 -5.62 9.14
CA ASN A 132 -16.12 -5.57 7.84
C ASN A 132 -16.98 -4.31 7.62
N GLY A 133 -16.97 -3.34 8.56
CA GLY A 133 -17.76 -2.11 8.46
C GLY A 133 -19.28 -2.30 8.57
N ILE A 134 -19.75 -3.44 9.11
CA ILE A 134 -21.18 -3.75 9.26
C ILE A 134 -21.73 -3.01 10.48
N ALA A 135 -22.90 -2.38 10.31
CA ALA A 135 -23.58 -1.68 11.41
C ALA A 135 -23.92 -2.65 12.56
N LEU A 136 -23.49 -2.29 13.78
CA LEU A 136 -23.74 -3.08 14.97
C LEU A 136 -25.19 -2.97 15.44
N GLU A 137 -25.81 -4.10 15.75
CA GLU A 137 -27.14 -4.18 16.34
C GLU A 137 -27.17 -3.57 17.75
N VAL A 138 -28.33 -3.09 18.20
CA VAL A 138 -28.50 -2.48 19.53
C VAL A 138 -28.11 -3.44 20.66
N ALA A 139 -28.41 -4.74 20.52
CA ALA A 139 -28.02 -5.77 21.49
C ALA A 139 -26.49 -5.94 21.57
N ASP A 140 -25.83 -5.95 20.42
CA ASP A 140 -24.37 -6.08 20.30
C ASP A 140 -23.65 -4.84 20.86
N ARG A 141 -24.18 -3.63 20.60
CA ARG A 141 -23.68 -2.38 21.22
C ARG A 141 -23.79 -2.41 22.74
N LYS A 142 -24.94 -2.81 23.28
CA LYS A 142 -25.14 -2.93 24.73
C LYS A 142 -24.19 -3.95 25.35
N TYR A 143 -23.99 -5.09 24.70
CA TYR A 143 -23.06 -6.13 25.15
C TYR A 143 -21.61 -5.63 25.16
N LEU A 144 -21.18 -4.96 24.10
CA LEU A 144 -19.85 -4.34 24.00
C LEU A 144 -19.66 -3.26 25.09
N CYS A 145 -20.65 -2.39 25.32
CA CYS A 145 -20.60 -1.38 26.38
C CYS A 145 -20.44 -2.00 27.77
N LYS A 146 -21.20 -3.05 28.08
CA LYS A 146 -21.06 -3.77 29.37
C LYS A 146 -19.66 -4.37 29.53
N TRP A 147 -19.11 -4.92 28.46
CA TRP A 147 -17.79 -5.56 28.48
C TRP A 147 -16.65 -4.55 28.60
N ARG A 148 -16.73 -3.41 27.90
CA ARG A 148 -15.77 -2.30 28.03
C ARG A 148 -15.73 -1.73 29.45
N LYS A 149 -16.89 -1.54 30.09
CA LYS A 149 -16.99 -1.11 31.50
C LYS A 149 -16.38 -2.10 32.48
N ARG A 150 -16.30 -3.39 32.12
CA ARG A 150 -15.69 -4.43 32.95
C ARG A 150 -14.16 -4.46 32.81
N GLN A 151 -13.64 -4.17 31.61
CA GLN A 151 -12.20 -4.20 31.30
C GLN A 151 -11.47 -2.88 31.60
N GLN A 152 -12.18 -1.76 31.65
CA GLN A 152 -11.64 -0.53 32.23
C GLN A 152 -11.44 -0.75 33.73
N LEU A 153 -10.28 -1.29 34.10
CA LEU A 153 -9.74 -1.17 35.44
C LEU A 153 -9.79 0.32 35.82
N ARG A 154 -10.44 0.62 36.95
CA ARG A 154 -10.39 1.96 37.53
C ARG A 154 -8.92 2.26 37.80
N LEU A 155 -8.36 3.23 37.09
CA LEU A 155 -7.17 3.93 37.54
C LEU A 155 -7.55 4.55 38.89
N PHE A 156 -6.95 4.04 39.97
CA PHE A 156 -6.95 4.71 41.26
C PHE A 156 -5.96 5.87 41.20
#